data_AF-A0A699HE55-F1
#
_entry.id   AF-A0A699HE55-F1
#
_cell.length_a   1.000
_cell.length_b   1.000
_cell.length_c   1.000
_cell.angle_alpha   90.00
_cell.angle_beta   90.00
_cell.angle_gamma   90.00
#
_symmetry.space_group_name_H-M   'P 1'
#
loop_
_entity.id
_entity.type
_entity.pdbx_description
1 polymer ?
#
loop_
_entity_poly.entity_id
_entity_poly.type
_entity_poly.pdbx_seq_one_letter_code
_entity_poly.pdbx_strand_id
1 'polypeptide(L)'
;MIATPGEPDLPIPIPESFYDQTDEELTENDIKRMDADDQAIQTILLGLPKDVYAVVDSCEITKEIWERVRQMMKGSDIGEQEKKAKLFNEWEKFTSTDEESIESYYHRFIQLMNDLKRNKHFPENIAANLKFLNNLKPKWKRDVTIVRQTKNLHEADFT
;
A
#
# COMPACT_ATOMS: atom_id res chain seq x y z
N MET A 1 79.22 -45.70 -35.03
CA MET A 1 78.99 -45.82 -33.57
C MET A 1 77.70 -45.08 -33.27
N ILE A 2 76.74 -45.77 -32.67
CA ILE A 2 75.35 -45.36 -32.44
C ILE A 2 75.21 -44.89 -30.99
N ALA A 3 74.53 -43.75 -30.79
CA ALA A 3 74.31 -43.11 -29.49
C ALA A 3 73.00 -43.60 -28.85
N THR A 4 72.99 -43.77 -27.53
CA THR A 4 71.79 -43.92 -26.70
C THR A 4 71.67 -42.71 -25.77
N PRO A 5 70.55 -41.95 -25.78
CA PRO A 5 70.24 -40.95 -24.76
C PRO A 5 69.41 -41.57 -23.64
N GLY A 6 69.79 -41.30 -22.38
CA GLY A 6 68.97 -41.51 -21.19
C GLY A 6 68.06 -40.32 -20.91
N GLU A 7 66.89 -40.59 -20.32
CA GLU A 7 65.82 -39.65 -19.94
C GLU A 7 66.28 -38.49 -19.05
N PRO A 8 65.69 -37.29 -19.18
CA PRO A 8 65.70 -36.28 -18.14
C PRO A 8 64.37 -36.24 -17.35
N ASP A 9 64.52 -36.16 -16.02
CA ASP A 9 63.47 -35.99 -15.01
C ASP A 9 62.49 -34.84 -15.30
N LEU A 10 61.20 -35.11 -15.09
CA LEU A 10 60.12 -34.12 -15.15
C LEU A 10 60.02 -33.31 -13.84
N PRO A 11 59.93 -31.97 -13.87
CA PRO A 11 59.55 -31.20 -12.69
C PRO A 11 58.02 -31.23 -12.51
N ILE A 12 57.58 -31.53 -11.29
CA ILE A 12 56.19 -31.54 -10.85
C ILE A 12 55.62 -30.11 -10.88
N PRO A 13 54.43 -29.87 -11.48
CA PRO A 13 53.79 -28.55 -11.42
C PRO A 13 53.26 -28.30 -9.99
N ILE A 14 53.69 -27.20 -9.39
CA ILE A 14 53.11 -26.68 -8.14
C ILE A 14 51.73 -26.08 -8.50
N PRO A 15 50.61 -26.54 -7.92
CA PRO A 15 49.32 -25.90 -8.14
C PRO A 15 49.31 -24.59 -7.35
N GLU A 16 49.35 -23.46 -8.05
CA GLU A 16 49.19 -22.16 -7.42
C GLU A 16 47.72 -22.02 -7.00
N SER A 17 47.55 -22.13 -5.68
CA SER A 17 46.30 -22.03 -4.94
C SER A 17 45.69 -20.63 -5.03
N PHE A 18 44.39 -20.59 -5.30
CA PHE A 18 43.38 -19.64 -4.81
C PHE A 18 43.76 -18.15 -4.75
N TYR A 19 43.31 -17.41 -5.76
CA TYR A 19 42.73 -16.09 -5.56
C TYR A 19 41.33 -16.10 -6.17
N ASP A 20 40.33 -16.50 -5.39
CA ASP A 20 38.95 -16.07 -5.65
C ASP A 20 38.89 -14.57 -5.33
N GLN A 21 39.25 -13.74 -6.30
CA GLN A 21 38.87 -12.32 -6.31
C GLN A 21 37.56 -12.21 -7.08
N THR A 22 36.45 -12.35 -6.37
CA THR A 22 35.16 -11.85 -6.85
C THR A 22 35.14 -10.32 -6.69
N ASP A 23 35.86 -9.64 -7.56
CA ASP A 23 35.45 -8.31 -8.02
C ASP A 23 34.62 -8.56 -9.28
N GLU A 24 33.29 -8.49 -9.17
CA GLU A 24 32.44 -8.44 -10.37
C GLU A 24 32.85 -7.21 -11.18
N GLU A 25 33.58 -7.43 -12.27
CA GLU A 25 33.99 -6.38 -13.19
C GLU A 25 32.72 -5.74 -13.79
N LEU A 26 32.50 -4.46 -13.49
CA LEU A 26 31.36 -3.69 -14.03
C LEU A 26 31.40 -3.77 -15.56
N THR A 27 30.31 -4.19 -16.17
CA THR A 27 30.26 -4.31 -17.63
C THR A 27 30.18 -2.91 -18.26
N GLU A 28 30.61 -2.77 -19.51
CA GLU A 28 30.48 -1.51 -20.27
C GLU A 28 29.03 -0.99 -20.29
N ASN A 29 28.04 -1.90 -20.22
CA ASN A 29 26.64 -1.54 -20.15
C ASN A 29 26.22 -1.00 -18.78
N ASP A 30 26.83 -1.48 -17.69
CA ASP A 30 26.55 -1.00 -16.34
C ASP A 30 27.12 0.41 -16.14
N ILE A 31 28.33 0.66 -16.66
CA ILE A 31 28.94 2.01 -16.68
C ILE A 31 28.05 3.00 -17.44
N LYS A 32 27.59 2.63 -18.65
CA LYS A 32 26.68 3.48 -19.45
C LYS A 32 25.36 3.77 -18.74
N ARG A 33 24.85 2.81 -17.96
CA ARG A 33 23.62 3.00 -17.17
C ARG A 33 23.85 3.93 -16.00
N MET A 34 24.97 3.80 -15.29
CA MET A 34 25.34 4.70 -14.20
C MET A 34 25.50 6.14 -14.68
N ASP A 35 26.23 6.35 -15.79
CA ASP A 35 26.38 7.68 -16.40
C ASP A 35 25.03 8.29 -16.80
N ALA A 36 24.12 7.49 -17.35
CA ALA A 36 22.79 7.94 -17.71
C ALA A 36 21.91 8.27 -16.49
N ASP A 37 22.02 7.49 -15.41
CA ASP A 37 21.31 7.74 -14.16
C ASP A 37 21.85 9.02 -13.50
N ASP A 38 23.16 9.22 -13.43
CA ASP A 38 23.78 10.45 -12.93
C ASP A 38 23.30 11.69 -13.69
N GLN A 39 23.25 11.62 -15.02
CA GLN A 39 22.71 12.71 -15.84
C GLN A 39 21.24 12.99 -15.56
N ALA A 40 20.44 11.94 -15.35
CA ALA A 40 19.03 12.07 -15.04
C ALA A 40 18.81 12.65 -13.63
N ILE A 41 19.58 12.23 -12.63
CA ILE A 41 19.62 12.83 -11.28
C ILE A 41 19.88 14.32 -11.39
N GLN A 42 20.96 14.73 -12.05
CA GLN A 42 21.31 16.16 -12.19
C GLN A 42 20.19 16.95 -12.87
N THR A 43 19.61 16.41 -13.93
CA THR A 43 18.51 17.04 -14.67
C THR A 43 17.28 17.24 -13.78
N ILE A 44 16.90 16.23 -12.99
CA ILE A 44 15.77 16.31 -12.07
C ILE A 44 16.06 17.34 -10.98
N LEU A 45 17.22 17.26 -10.33
CA LEU A 45 17.57 18.15 -9.20
C LEU A 45 17.60 19.62 -9.62
N LEU A 46 18.05 19.95 -10.84
CA LEU A 46 18.03 21.31 -11.37
C LEU A 46 16.62 21.89 -11.56
N GLY A 47 15.61 21.03 -11.78
CA GLY A 47 14.22 21.43 -11.94
C GLY A 47 13.43 21.51 -10.64
N LEU A 48 13.99 21.09 -9.49
CA LEU A 48 13.27 21.02 -8.23
C LEU A 48 13.35 22.33 -7.43
N PRO A 49 12.23 22.76 -6.81
CA PRO A 49 12.26 23.76 -5.76
C PRO A 49 13.15 23.36 -4.57
N LYS A 50 13.74 24.34 -3.89
CA LYS A 50 14.73 24.14 -2.80
C LYS A 50 14.20 23.32 -1.63
N ASP A 51 12.91 23.45 -1.32
CA ASP A 51 12.20 22.70 -0.28
C ASP A 51 11.94 21.23 -0.64
N VAL A 52 11.82 20.92 -1.93
CA VAL A 52 11.71 19.53 -2.42
C VAL A 52 13.09 18.87 -2.48
N TYR A 53 14.12 19.61 -2.91
CA TYR A 53 15.51 19.14 -2.95
C TYR A 53 15.99 18.60 -1.60
N ALA A 54 15.74 19.32 -0.51
CA ALA A 54 16.15 18.92 0.84
C ALA A 54 15.51 17.62 1.36
N VAL A 55 14.51 17.08 0.65
CA VAL A 55 13.81 15.82 1.01
C VAL A 55 14.29 14.64 0.17
N VAL A 56 14.96 14.91 -0.95
CA VAL A 56 15.46 13.90 -1.90
C VAL A 56 16.98 13.89 -2.02
N ASP A 57 17.69 14.71 -1.24
CA ASP A 57 19.15 14.83 -1.25
C ASP A 57 19.87 13.57 -0.78
N SER A 58 19.18 12.72 -0.02
CA SER A 58 19.68 11.41 0.43
C SER A 58 19.44 10.27 -0.56
N CYS A 59 18.74 10.49 -1.68
CA CYS A 59 18.41 9.46 -2.65
C CYS A 59 19.54 9.29 -3.67
N GLU A 60 19.95 8.04 -3.93
CA GLU A 60 21.14 7.75 -4.76
C GLU A 60 20.79 7.41 -6.22
N ILE A 61 19.53 7.06 -6.50
CA ILE A 61 19.10 6.59 -7.83
C ILE A 61 17.94 7.45 -8.33
N THR A 62 17.96 7.81 -9.63
CA THR A 62 16.93 8.58 -10.33
C THR A 62 15.52 8.10 -10.03
N LYS A 63 15.32 6.77 -10.02
CA LYS A 63 14.02 6.15 -9.75
C LYS A 63 13.49 6.51 -8.36
N GLU A 64 14.35 6.55 -7.35
CA GLU A 64 13.98 6.86 -5.97
C GLU A 64 13.60 8.33 -5.83
N ILE A 65 14.43 9.23 -6.40
CA ILE A 65 14.15 10.68 -6.44
C ILE A 65 12.80 10.92 -7.10
N TRP A 66 12.57 10.33 -8.27
CA TRP A 66 11.32 10.50 -9.01
C TRP A 66 10.09 10.00 -8.23
N GLU A 67 10.18 8.84 -7.59
CA GLU A 67 9.06 8.30 -6.81
C GLU A 67 8.78 9.17 -5.57
N ARG A 68 9.82 9.70 -4.93
CA ARG A 68 9.67 10.59 -3.77
C ARG A 68 9.06 11.94 -4.15
N VAL A 69 9.51 12.54 -5.26
CA VAL A 69 8.90 13.76 -5.82
C VAL A 69 7.44 13.52 -6.17
N ARG A 70 7.14 12.40 -6.84
CA ARG A 70 5.76 12.00 -7.18
C ARG A 70 4.89 11.88 -5.93
N GLN A 71 5.38 11.25 -4.86
CA GLN A 71 4.66 11.14 -3.59
C GLN A 71 4.43 12.52 -2.95
N MET A 72 5.42 13.40 -2.96
CA MET A 72 5.28 14.76 -2.43
C MET A 72 4.24 15.57 -3.21
N MET A 73 4.24 15.48 -4.55
CA MET A 73 3.29 16.21 -5.40
C MET A 73 1.86 15.66 -5.31
N LYS A 74 1.70 14.35 -5.11
CA LYS A 74 0.38 13.73 -4.87
C LYS A 74 -0.18 14.09 -3.50
N GLY A 75 0.68 14.54 -2.57
CA GLY A 75 0.35 14.76 -1.18
C GLY A 75 0.28 13.46 -0.37
N SER A 76 0.18 13.60 0.94
CA SER A 76 -0.07 12.46 1.82
C SER A 76 -1.54 12.01 1.72
N ASP A 77 -1.76 10.70 1.60
CA ASP A 77 -3.09 10.06 1.69
C ASP A 77 -3.73 10.22 3.09
N ILE A 78 -3.06 10.90 4.02
CA ILE A 78 -3.51 11.10 5.39
C ILE A 78 -4.90 11.72 5.49
N GLY A 79 -5.24 12.71 4.66
CA GLY A 79 -6.57 13.33 4.70
C GLY A 79 -7.69 12.38 4.26
N GLU A 80 -7.42 11.51 3.28
CA GLU A 80 -8.36 10.49 2.85
C GLU A 80 -8.47 9.37 3.91
N GLN A 81 -7.35 8.98 4.53
CA GLN A 81 -7.33 8.01 5.62
C GLN A 81 -8.04 8.53 6.88
N GLU A 82 -7.85 9.79 7.25
CA GLU A 82 -8.56 10.46 8.34
C GLU A 82 -10.06 10.50 8.09
N LYS A 83 -10.48 10.83 6.86
CA LYS A 83 -11.89 10.80 6.47
C LYS A 83 -12.47 9.38 6.59
N LYS A 84 -11.74 8.36 6.16
CA LYS A 84 -12.13 6.95 6.31
C LYS A 84 -12.24 6.56 7.78
N ALA A 85 -11.23 6.89 8.59
CA ALA A 85 -11.21 6.60 10.02
C ALA A 85 -12.37 7.27 10.76
N LYS A 86 -12.69 8.53 10.41
CA LYS A 86 -13.83 9.25 10.96
C LYS A 86 -15.16 8.55 10.65
N LEU A 87 -15.39 8.19 9.38
CA LEU A 87 -16.61 7.47 8.97
C LEU A 87 -16.72 6.10 9.65
N PHE A 88 -15.61 5.38 9.79
CA PHE A 88 -15.60 4.10 10.49
C PHE A 88 -15.94 4.25 11.98
N ASN A 89 -15.41 5.28 12.63
CA ASN A 89 -15.76 5.59 14.02
C ASN A 89 -17.23 6.01 14.18
N GLU A 90 -17.78 6.78 13.22
CA GLU A 90 -19.22 7.11 13.19
C GLU A 90 -20.07 5.85 13.01
N TRP A 91 -19.66 4.94 12.12
CA TRP A 91 -20.27 3.62 11.96
C TRP A 91 -20.23 2.79 13.22
N GLU A 92 -19.07 2.68 13.86
CA GLU A 92 -18.88 1.88 15.07
C GLU A 92 -19.82 2.37 16.18
N LYS A 93 -19.85 3.69 16.40
CA LYS A 93 -20.63 4.36 17.45
C LYS A 93 -22.11 4.59 17.08
N PHE A 94 -22.53 4.21 15.88
CA PHE A 94 -23.88 4.45 15.41
C PHE A 94 -24.90 3.72 16.29
N THR A 95 -25.73 4.51 16.99
CA THR A 95 -26.80 4.01 17.85
C THR A 95 -27.98 4.97 17.90
N SER A 96 -29.16 4.44 18.22
CA SER A 96 -30.37 5.24 18.37
C SER A 96 -30.33 6.07 19.66
N THR A 97 -30.85 7.30 19.62
CA THR A 97 -30.97 8.18 20.81
C THR A 97 -32.35 8.07 21.47
N ASP A 98 -32.50 8.54 22.71
CA ASP A 98 -33.69 8.25 23.53
C ASP A 98 -34.99 8.83 22.95
N GLU A 99 -34.93 10.06 22.45
CA GLU A 99 -36.06 10.80 21.87
C GLU A 99 -36.17 10.63 20.35
N GLU A 100 -35.30 9.82 19.73
CA GLU A 100 -35.32 9.61 18.28
C GLU A 100 -36.55 8.83 17.84
N SER A 101 -37.20 9.33 16.79
CA SER A 101 -38.21 8.57 16.04
C SER A 101 -37.53 7.52 15.15
N ILE A 102 -38.27 6.47 14.78
CA ILE A 102 -37.74 5.44 13.86
C ILE A 102 -37.38 6.02 12.49
N GLU A 103 -38.14 7.02 12.02
CA GLU A 103 -37.91 7.72 10.77
C GLU A 103 -36.62 8.54 10.81
N SER A 104 -36.38 9.28 11.90
CA SER A 104 -35.15 10.04 12.08
C SER A 104 -33.94 9.12 12.14
N TYR A 105 -34.03 8.00 12.87
CA TYR A 105 -32.99 6.98 12.93
C TYR A 105 -32.68 6.37 11.56
N TYR A 106 -33.72 6.02 10.81
CA TYR A 106 -33.58 5.51 9.44
C TYR A 106 -32.90 6.54 8.53
N HIS A 107 -33.31 7.80 8.59
CA HIS A 107 -32.72 8.85 7.79
C HIS A 107 -31.21 9.02 8.06
N ARG A 108 -30.79 9.07 9.33
CA ARG A 108 -29.36 9.15 9.69
C ARG A 108 -28.59 7.92 9.23
N PHE A 109 -29.20 6.73 9.34
CA PHE A 109 -28.57 5.50 8.87
C PHE A 109 -28.35 5.53 7.35
N ILE A 110 -29.34 5.94 6.57
CA ILE A 110 -29.22 6.07 5.11
C ILE A 110 -28.15 7.08 4.71
N GLN A 111 -28.06 8.23 5.40
CA GLN A 111 -26.99 9.20 5.17
C GLN A 111 -25.60 8.56 5.39
N LEU A 112 -25.42 7.87 6.51
CA LEU A 112 -24.18 7.15 6.82
C LEU A 112 -23.86 6.07 5.78
N MET A 113 -24.83 5.28 5.35
CA MET A 113 -24.63 4.26 4.30
C MET A 113 -24.22 4.90 2.98
N ASN A 114 -24.84 6.02 2.60
CA ASN A 114 -24.50 6.74 1.37
C ASN A 114 -23.09 7.32 1.42
N ASP A 115 -22.66 7.82 2.58
CA ASP A 115 -21.28 8.29 2.77
C ASP A 115 -20.29 7.14 2.69
N LEU A 116 -20.57 5.99 3.32
CA LEU A 116 -19.75 4.79 3.21
C LEU A 116 -19.62 4.27 1.76
N LYS A 117 -20.73 4.24 1.01
CA LYS A 117 -20.75 3.87 -0.42
C LYS A 117 -19.88 4.82 -1.26
N ARG A 118 -20.01 6.13 -1.07
CA ARG A 118 -19.22 7.15 -1.81
C ARG A 118 -17.72 7.03 -1.57
N ASN A 119 -17.32 6.54 -0.40
CA ASN A 119 -15.91 6.35 -0.06
C ASN A 119 -15.40 4.93 -0.36
N LYS A 120 -16.16 4.10 -1.11
CA LYS A 120 -15.81 2.72 -1.52
C LYS A 120 -15.60 1.74 -0.36
N HIS A 121 -16.18 2.02 0.81
CA HIS A 121 -16.07 1.20 2.02
C HIS A 121 -17.46 0.82 2.50
N PHE A 122 -18.12 -0.10 1.78
CA PHE A 122 -19.49 -0.51 2.10
C PHE A 122 -19.50 -1.93 2.69
N PRO A 123 -20.06 -2.11 3.90
CA PRO A 123 -20.29 -3.45 4.45
C PRO A 123 -21.36 -4.18 3.62
N GLU A 124 -21.29 -5.51 3.54
CA GLU A 124 -22.34 -6.31 2.87
C GLU A 124 -23.73 -5.97 3.42
N ASN A 125 -24.77 -6.11 2.59
CA ASN A 125 -26.15 -5.79 2.95
C ASN A 125 -26.58 -6.41 4.28
N ILE A 126 -26.22 -7.68 4.53
CA ILE A 126 -26.51 -8.35 5.79
C ILE A 126 -25.85 -7.65 6.99
N ALA A 127 -24.58 -7.25 6.87
CA ALA A 127 -23.87 -6.56 7.94
C ALA A 127 -24.51 -5.19 8.23
N ALA A 128 -24.94 -4.47 7.19
CA ALA A 128 -25.65 -3.22 7.36
C ALA A 128 -27.03 -3.39 8.01
N ASN A 129 -27.81 -4.36 7.54
CA ASN A 129 -29.12 -4.71 8.10
C ASN A 129 -29.03 -5.13 9.57
N LEU A 130 -28.04 -5.96 9.92
CA LEU A 130 -27.80 -6.34 11.30
C LEU A 130 -27.37 -5.15 12.16
N LYS A 131 -26.48 -4.28 11.66
CA LYS A 131 -26.08 -3.06 12.37
C LYS A 131 -27.27 -2.16 12.66
N PHE A 132 -28.14 -1.92 11.67
CA PHE A 132 -29.36 -1.13 11.84
C PHE A 132 -30.25 -1.69 12.95
N LEU A 133 -30.57 -2.98 12.89
CA LEU A 133 -31.47 -3.65 13.83
C LEU A 133 -30.90 -3.75 15.25
N ASN A 134 -29.60 -4.03 15.38
CA ASN A 134 -28.94 -4.24 16.67
C ASN A 134 -28.81 -2.96 17.49
N ASN A 135 -28.80 -1.80 16.81
CA ASN A 135 -28.57 -0.50 17.43
C ASN A 135 -29.86 0.31 17.66
N LEU A 136 -31.02 -0.29 17.38
CA LEU A 136 -32.31 0.22 17.80
C LEU A 136 -32.48 0.08 19.32
N LYS A 137 -33.14 1.06 19.93
CA LYS A 137 -33.48 1.02 21.35
C LYS A 137 -34.39 -0.17 21.70
N PRO A 138 -34.40 -0.63 22.97
CA PRO A 138 -35.25 -1.72 23.42
C PRO A 138 -36.75 -1.55 23.16
N LYS A 139 -37.24 -0.30 23.02
CA LYS A 139 -38.64 -0.01 22.67
C LYS A 139 -39.08 -0.68 21.35
N TRP A 140 -38.14 -0.91 20.44
CA TRP A 140 -38.38 -1.55 19.12
C TRP A 140 -38.07 -3.05 19.10
N LYS A 141 -37.77 -3.68 20.25
CA LYS A 141 -37.29 -5.08 20.31
C LYS A 141 -38.27 -6.08 19.69
N ARG A 142 -39.58 -5.82 19.84
CA ARG A 142 -40.63 -6.68 19.26
C ARG A 142 -40.58 -6.64 17.73
N ASP A 143 -40.52 -5.45 17.15
CA ASP A 143 -40.46 -5.26 15.69
C ASP A 143 -39.16 -5.83 15.12
N VAL A 144 -38.02 -5.62 15.80
CA VAL A 144 -36.73 -6.22 15.42
C VAL A 144 -36.81 -7.75 15.35
N THR A 145 -37.50 -8.38 16.30
CA THR A 145 -37.65 -9.83 16.32
C THR A 145 -38.49 -10.31 15.13
N ILE A 146 -39.59 -9.61 14.84
CA ILE A 146 -40.46 -9.93 13.70
C ILE A 146 -39.69 -9.80 12.38
N VAL A 147 -38.94 -8.71 12.19
CA VAL A 147 -38.14 -8.48 10.97
C VAL A 147 -37.11 -9.60 10.78
N ARG A 148 -36.37 -9.98 11.83
CA ARG A 148 -35.38 -11.07 11.76
C ARG A 148 -35.97 -12.43 11.38
N GLN A 149 -37.24 -12.67 11.71
CA GLN A 149 -37.93 -13.93 11.41
C GLN A 149 -38.60 -13.94 10.05
N THR A 150 -39.02 -12.76 9.55
CA THR A 150 -39.92 -12.66 8.39
C THR A 150 -39.24 -12.08 7.14
N LYS A 151 -38.06 -11.46 7.27
CA LYS A 151 -37.35 -10.79 6.16
C LYS A 151 -36.00 -11.44 5.89
N ASN A 152 -35.63 -11.48 4.61
CA ASN A 152 -34.29 -11.87 4.19
C ASN A 152 -33.35 -10.67 4.30
N LEU A 153 -32.45 -10.70 5.29
CA LEU A 153 -31.51 -9.60 5.55
C LEU A 153 -30.37 -9.51 4.52
N HIS A 154 -30.22 -10.48 3.62
CA HIS A 154 -29.21 -10.42 2.55
C HIS A 154 -29.66 -9.56 1.35
N GLU A 155 -30.97 -9.48 1.12
CA GLU A 155 -31.56 -8.88 -0.08
C GLU A 155 -32.18 -7.50 0.18
N ALA A 156 -32.38 -7.13 1.45
CA ALA A 156 -32.92 -5.82 1.79
C ALA A 156 -31.87 -4.73 1.54
N ASP A 157 -32.08 -3.98 0.47
CA ASP A 157 -31.25 -2.83 0.10
C ASP A 157 -31.74 -1.54 0.74
N PHE A 158 -30.77 -0.68 1.04
CA PHE A 158 -30.96 0.70 1.47
C PHE A 158 -30.79 1.61 0.26
N THR A 159 -31.84 1.73 -0.55
CA THR A 159 -31.95 2.65 -1.69
C THR A 159 -32.98 3.72 -1.42
#